data_AF-A0A077PTV3-F1
#
_entry.id   AF-A0A077PTV3-F1
#
_cell.length_a   1.000
_cell.length_b   1.000
_cell.length_c   1.000
_cell.angle_alpha   90.00
_cell.angle_beta   90.00
_cell.angle_gamma   90.00
#
_symmetry.space_group_name_H-M   'P 1'
#
loop_
_entity.id
_entity.type
_entity.pdbx_description
1 polymer ?
#
loop_
_entity_poly.entity_id
_entity_poly.type
_entity_poly.pdbx_seq_one_letter_code
_entity_poly.pdbx_strand_id
1 'polypeptide(L)' 'MANSILFSNVNTNSKVELINYIEKLGYIKDINAYWNTDESESWSKGNLFIQIKQNDTDRTILFLVEKY' A
#
# COMPACT_ATOMS: atom_id res chain seq x y z
N MET A 1 -11.47 -3.43 -10.92
CA MET A 1 -12.35 -3.10 -9.76
C MET A 1 -11.45 -2.89 -8.57
N ALA A 2 -11.58 -1.76 -7.88
CA ALA A 2 -10.72 -1.39 -6.76
C ALA A 2 -11.46 -1.63 -5.44
N ASN A 3 -10.78 -2.28 -4.49
CA ASN A 3 -11.23 -2.36 -3.10
C ASN A 3 -10.25 -1.59 -2.24
N SER A 4 -10.74 -0.88 -1.23
CA SER A 4 -9.87 -0.15 -0.31
C SER A 4 -10.32 -0.29 1.14
N ILE A 5 -9.34 -0.24 2.04
CA ILE A 5 -9.53 -0.21 3.48
C ILE A 5 -8.76 1.00 4.02
N LEU A 6 -9.42 1.81 4.85
CA LEU A 6 -8.80 2.92 5.56
C LEU A 6 -8.61 2.51 7.03
N PHE A 7 -7.35 2.42 7.45
CA PHE A 7 -6.99 2.27 8.85
C PHE A 7 -6.82 3.67 9.45
N SER A 8 -7.49 3.94 10.57
CA SER A 8 -7.42 5.22 11.28
C SER A 8 -6.77 5.06 12.64
N ASN A 9 -6.17 6.14 13.15
CA ASN A 9 -5.45 6.17 14.42
C ASN A 9 -4.32 5.13 14.49
N VAL A 10 -3.61 4.95 13.37
CA VAL A 10 -2.48 4.02 13.28
C VAL A 10 -1.21 4.62 13.86
N ASN A 11 -0.29 3.76 14.27
CA ASN A 11 1.08 4.18 14.58
C ASN A 11 1.82 4.45 13.25
N THR A 12 2.71 5.44 13.21
CA THR A 12 3.52 5.76 12.02
C THR A 12 4.38 4.58 11.55
N ASN A 13 4.71 3.63 12.43
CA ASN A 13 5.44 2.41 12.07
C ASN A 13 4.57 1.31 11.43
N SER A 14 3.23 1.43 11.46
CA SER A 14 2.32 0.40 10.96
C SER A 14 2.43 0.17 9.44
N LYS A 15 2.95 1.14 8.66
CA LYS A 15 3.27 0.96 7.23
C LYS A 15 4.18 -0.24 7.01
N VAL A 16 5.23 -0.35 7.82
CA VAL A 16 6.30 -1.32 7.64
C VAL A 16 5.77 -2.74 7.83
N GLU A 17 4.83 -2.94 8.76
CA GLU A 17 4.18 -4.23 8.97
C GLU A 17 3.35 -4.67 7.77
N LEU A 18 2.56 -3.75 7.19
CA LEU A 18 1.77 -4.01 5.98
C LEU A 18 2.65 -4.33 4.78
N ILE A 19 3.73 -3.57 4.59
CA ILE A 19 4.73 -3.81 3.55
C ILE A 19 5.33 -5.22 3.71
N ASN A 20 5.85 -5.52 4.90
CA ASN A 20 6.45 -6.83 5.19
C ASN A 20 5.46 -7.98 4.96
N TYR A 21 4.18 -7.77 5.27
CA TYR A 21 3.13 -8.76 5.04
C TYR A 21 2.92 -9.03 3.54
N ILE A 22 2.73 -7.99 2.73
CA ILE A 22 2.48 -8.18 1.30
C ILE A 22 3.71 -8.72 0.56
N GLU A 23 4.91 -8.33 0.97
CA GLU A 23 6.15 -8.88 0.38
C GLU A 23 6.32 -10.37 0.70
N LYS A 24 5.97 -10.82 1.92
CA LYS A 24 5.91 -12.25 2.26
C LYS A 24 4.87 -13.02 1.44
N LEU A 25 3.80 -12.35 0.99
CA LEU A 25 2.83 -12.94 0.06
C LEU A 25 3.32 -12.98 -1.40
N GLY A 26 4.52 -12.47 -1.68
CA GLY A 26 5.13 -12.47 -3.00
C GLY A 26 4.72 -11.29 -3.88
N TYR A 27 4.22 -10.20 -3.28
CA TYR A 27 4.11 -8.93 -3.98
C TYR A 27 5.49 -8.27 -4.08
N ILE A 28 5.80 -7.72 -5.25
CA ILE A 28 7.09 -7.08 -5.53
C ILE A 28 6.84 -5.59 -5.68
N LYS A 29 7.71 -4.77 -5.06
CA LYS A 29 7.61 -3.31 -5.15
C LYS A 29 7.70 -2.87 -6.61
N ASP A 30 6.69 -2.13 -7.06
CA ASP A 30 6.64 -1.56 -8.40
C ASP A 30 7.18 -0.13 -8.36
N ILE A 31 8.49 0.02 -8.55
CA ILE A 31 9.17 1.32 -8.50
C ILE A 31 8.76 2.25 -9.64
N ASN A 32 8.22 1.71 -10.73
CA ASN A 32 7.84 2.46 -11.93
C ASN A 32 6.34 2.76 -11.98
N ALA A 33 5.58 2.37 -10.95
CA ALA A 33 4.16 2.66 -10.87
C ALA A 33 3.94 4.18 -10.91
N TYR A 34 3.17 4.62 -11.90
CA TYR A 34 2.84 6.03 -12.13
C TYR A 34 2.26 6.73 -10.90
N TRP A 35 1.58 5.96 -10.04
CA TRP A 35 0.91 6.44 -8.84
C TRP A 35 1.79 6.49 -7.59
N ASN A 36 3.08 6.13 -7.68
CA ASN A 36 4.00 6.29 -6.56
C ASN A 36 4.23 7.78 -6.28
N THR A 37 4.06 8.16 -5.02
CA THR A 37 4.34 9.50 -4.50
C THR A 37 5.13 9.39 -3.21
N ASP A 38 5.59 10.51 -2.64
CA ASP A 38 6.29 10.50 -1.34
C ASP A 38 5.46 9.82 -0.23
N GLU A 39 4.14 9.85 -0.35
CA GLU A 39 3.21 9.27 0.63
C GLU A 39 2.65 7.90 0.23
N SER A 40 2.82 7.49 -1.03
CA SER A 40 2.19 6.28 -1.57
C SER A 40 3.17 5.42 -2.35
N GLU A 41 3.15 4.13 -2.03
CA GLU A 41 4.00 3.14 -2.67
C GLU A 41 3.15 2.01 -3.20
N SER A 42 3.65 1.35 -4.24
CA SER A 42 2.91 0.33 -4.98
C SER A 42 3.67 -0.98 -5.06
N TRP A 43 2.92 -2.08 -5.04
CA TRP A 43 3.42 -3.43 -5.25
C TRP A 43 2.52 -4.19 -6.21
N SER A 44 3.09 -5.13 -6.96
CA SER A 44 2.36 -5.95 -7.92
C SER A 44 2.67 -7.44 -7.77
N LYS A 45 1.71 -8.27 -8.16
CA LYS A 45 1.84 -9.73 -8.26
C LYS A 45 0.95 -10.24 -9.39
N GLY A 46 1.54 -10.53 -10.54
CA GLY A 46 0.78 -10.84 -11.75
C GLY A 46 -0.08 -9.64 -12.16
N ASN A 47 -1.40 -9.81 -12.22
CA ASN A 47 -2.34 -8.72 -12.50
C ASN A 47 -2.98 -8.11 -11.25
N LEU A 48 -2.50 -8.46 -10.06
CA LEU A 48 -2.92 -7.82 -8.82
C LEU A 48 -1.97 -6.67 -8.50
N PHE A 49 -2.56 -5.58 -8.02
CA PHE A 49 -1.87 -4.36 -7.64
C PHE A 49 -2.31 -3.95 -6.24
N ILE A 50 -1.35 -3.50 -5.43
CA ILE A 50 -1.59 -2.96 -4.10
C ILE A 50 -0.94 -1.59 -4.04
N GLN A 51 -1.67 -0.60 -3.57
CA GLN A 51 -1.11 0.69 -3.19
C GLN A 51 -1.30 0.90 -1.69
N ILE A 52 -0.23 1.30 -1.01
CA ILE A 52 -0.25 1.69 0.40
C ILE A 52 0.07 3.18 0.48
N LYS A 53 -0.89 3.97 0.96
CA LYS A 53 -0.69 5.40 1.21
C LYS A 53 -0.77 5.69 2.71
N GLN A 54 0.25 6.35 3.26
CA GLN A 54 0.27 6.78 4.66
C GLN A 54 0.16 8.29 4.75
N ASN A 55 -0.65 8.77 5.70
CA ASN A 55 -0.69 10.16 6.11
C ASN A 55 -0.36 10.20 7.60
N ASP A 56 0.83 10.71 7.93
CA ASP A 56 1.35 10.79 9.30
C ASP A 56 0.62 11.84 10.15
N THR A 57 0.11 12.89 9.51
CA THR A 57 -0.61 13.98 10.19
C THR A 57 -1.95 13.47 10.71
N ASP A 58 -2.72 12.82 9.84
CA ASP A 58 -4.04 12.27 10.16
C ASP A 58 -3.96 10.88 10.79
N ARG A 59 -2.75 10.30 10.88
CA ARG A 59 -2.49 8.94 11.39
C ARG A 59 -3.35 7.89 10.70
N THR A 60 -3.34 7.91 9.37
CA THR A 60 -4.11 6.98 8.55
C THR A 60 -3.24 6.20 7.58
N ILE A 61 -3.63 4.96 7.30
CA ILE A 61 -3.09 4.18 6.17
C ILE A 61 -4.26 3.77 5.28
N LEU A 62 -4.19 4.13 4.01
CA LEU A 62 -5.07 3.61 2.96
C LEU A 62 -4.38 2.42 2.30
N PHE A 63 -5.06 1.28 2.31
CA PHE A 63 -4.64 0.06 1.63
C PHE A 63 -5.60 -0.21 0.49
N LEU A 64 -5.13 -0.06 -0.74
CA LEU A 64 -5.92 -0.19 -1.96
C LEU A 64 -5.45 -1.41 -2.73
N VAL A 65 -6.41 -2.21 -3.21
CA VAL A 65 -6.17 -3.41 -4.00
C VAL A 65 -6.94 -3.32 -5.30
N GLU A 66 -6.23 -3.51 -6.40
CA GLU A 66 -6.77 -3.50 -7.75
C GLU A 66 -6.39 -4.77 -8.50
N LYS A 67 -7.26 -5.13 -9.45
CA LYS A 67 -6.98 -6.15 -10.46
C LYS A 67 -7.01 -5.47 -11.82
N TYR A 68 -5.91 -5.58 -12.56
CA TYR A 68 -5.81 -5.26 -13.97
C TYR A 68 -6.53 -6.31 -14.83
#